data_AF-A0A1Q3JUR8-F1
#
_entry.id   AF-A0A1Q3JUR8-F1
#
_cell.length_a   1.000
_cell.length_b   1.000
_cell.length_c   1.000
_cell.angle_alpha   90.00
_cell.angle_beta   90.00
_cell.angle_gamma   90.00
#
_symmetry.space_group_name_H-M   'P 1'
#
loop_
_entity.id
_entity.type
_entity.pdbx_description
1 polymer ?
#
loop_
_entity_poly.entity_id
_entity_poly.type
_entity_poly.pdbx_seq_one_letter_code
_entity_poly.pdbx_strand_id
1 'polypeptide(L)' 'MNALDPNQMTPAERLAEIADLLAAGFIRLRKRKSSSLSGDHGEIRLDFSPDQRGHGQDGEREASA' A
#
# COMPACT_ATOMS: atom_id res chain seq x y z
N MET A 1 -2.35 12.34 10.60
CA MET A 1 -1.41 12.07 11.71
C MET A 1 -0.15 11.51 11.09
N ASN A 2 0.98 12.18 11.24
CA ASN A 2 2.24 11.73 10.61
C ASN A 2 2.85 10.66 11.53
N ALA A 3 3.21 9.50 10.98
CA ALA A 3 3.80 8.43 11.78
C ALA A 3 5.16 8.88 12.30
N LEU A 4 5.44 8.65 13.58
CA LEU A 4 6.78 8.83 14.13
C LEU A 4 7.73 7.89 13.40
N ASP A 5 8.97 8.31 13.17
CA ASP A 5 9.99 7.41 12.63
C ASP A 5 10.10 6.18 13.56
N PRO A 6 10.08 4.94 13.05
CA PRO A 6 10.11 3.75 13.90
C PRO A 6 11.30 3.67 14.85
N ASN A 7 12.42 4.35 14.55
CA ASN A 7 13.60 4.41 15.43
C ASN A 7 13.41 5.39 16.61
N GLN A 8 12.36 6.21 16.56
CA GLN A 8 11.99 7.14 17.63
C GLN A 8 10.90 6.56 18.56
N MET A 9 10.36 5.38 18.23
CA MET A 9 9.35 4.71 19.06
C MET A 9 9.99 3.92 20.18
N THR A 10 9.36 3.95 21.35
CA THR A 10 9.63 2.95 22.39
C THR A 10 9.18 1.56 21.92
N PRO A 11 9.72 0.46 22.49
CA PRO A 11 9.27 -0.89 22.15
C PRO A 11 7.76 -1.11 22.35
N ALA A 12 7.16 -0.44 23.34
CA ALA A 12 5.73 -0.53 23.62
C ALA A 12 4.88 0.17 22.54
N GLU A 13 5.27 1.36 22.11
CA GLU A 13 4.58 2.09 21.03
C GLU A 13 4.66 1.34 19.71
N ARG A 14 5.82 0.74 19.41
CA ARG A 14 5.99 -0.07 18.21
C ARG A 14 5.09 -1.31 18.23
N LEU A 15 4.93 -1.95 19.39
CA LEU A 15 4.03 -3.10 19.55
C LEU A 15 2.56 -2.68 19.40
N ALA A 16 2.18 -1.52 19.96
CA ALA A 16 0.83 -0.98 19.81
C ALA A 16 0.49 -0.68 18.34
N GLU A 17 1.40 -0.02 17.61
CA GLU A 17 1.23 0.26 16.18
C GLU A 17 1.05 -1.03 15.36
N ILE A 18 1.89 -2.05 15.62
CA ILE A 18 1.77 -3.36 14.96
C ILE A 18 0.42 -4.00 15.29
N ALA A 19 -0.01 -3.96 16.55
CA ALA A 19 -1.29 -4.52 16.96
C ALA A 19 -2.47 -3.83 16.27
N ASP A 20 -2.42 -2.50 16.13
CA ASP A 20 -3.45 -1.72 15.44
C ASP A 20 -3.52 -2.03 13.95
N LEU A 21 -2.37 -2.11 13.27
CA LEU A 21 -2.30 -2.50 11.87
C LEU A 21 -2.88 -3.91 11.64
N LEU A 22 -2.54 -4.86 12.51
CA LEU A 22 -3.04 -6.23 12.45
C LEU A 22 -4.54 -6.30 12.74
N ALA A 23 -5.04 -5.59 13.74
CA ALA A 23 -6.46 -5.53 14.07
C ALA A 23 -7.27 -4.95 12.90
N ALA A 24 -6.80 -3.85 12.32
CA ALA A 24 -7.43 -3.25 11.14
C ALA A 24 -7.44 -4.22 9.94
N GLY A 25 -6.32 -4.91 9.69
CA GLY A 25 -6.23 -5.94 8.66
C GLY A 25 -7.20 -7.10 8.88
N PHE A 26 -7.27 -7.59 10.12
CA PHE A 26 -8.16 -8.68 10.50
C PHE A 26 -9.64 -8.32 10.35
N ILE A 27 -10.04 -7.12 10.79
CA ILE A 27 -11.41 -6.62 10.62
C ILE A 27 -11.77 -6.53 9.13
N ARG A 28 -10.90 -5.97 8.29
CA ARG A 28 -11.10 -5.92 6.83
C ARG A 28 -11.26 -7.32 6.22
N LEU A 29 -10.42 -8.26 6.63
CA LEU A 29 -10.49 -9.65 6.15
C LEU A 29 -11.81 -10.31 6.53
N ARG A 30 -12.26 -10.16 7.79
CA ARG A 30 -13.55 -10.69 8.24
C ARG A 30 -14.72 -10.09 7.46
N LYS A 31 -14.71 -8.77 7.24
CA LYS A 31 -15.73 -8.10 6.42
C LYS A 31 -15.77 -8.65 4.99
N ARG A 32 -14.61 -8.85 4.35
CA ARG A 32 -14.52 -9.44 3.00
C ARG A 32 -15.00 -10.89 2.93
N LYS A 33 -14.75 -11.69 3.98
CA LYS A 33 -15.27 -13.06 4.06
C LYS A 33 -16.78 -13.11 4.34
N SER A 34 -17.33 -12.10 5.03
CA SER A 34 -18.77 -12.01 5.30
C SER A 34 -19.58 -11.40 4.16
N SER A 35 -18.97 -10.55 3.33
CA SER A 35 -19.55 -10.17 2.05
C SER A 35 -19.43 -11.37 1.11
N SER A 36 -20.54 -11.83 0.52
CA SER A 36 -20.48 -12.82 -0.56
C SER A 36 -19.45 -12.35 -1.59
N LEU A 37 -18.37 -13.12 -1.77
CA LEU A 37 -17.41 -12.92 -2.86
C LEU A 37 -18.05 -13.14 -4.25
N SER A 38 -19.34 -13.48 -4.28
CA SER A 38 -20.18 -13.58 -5.47
C SER A 38 -21.29 -12.53 -5.38
N GLY A 39 -21.20 -11.49 -6.21
CA GLY A 39 -22.26 -10.49 -6.36
C GLY A 39 -21.92 -9.49 -7.45
N ASP A 40 -20.65 -9.11 -7.56
CA ASP A 40 -20.15 -8.33 -8.69
C ASP A 40 -18.65 -8.60 -8.85
N HIS A 41 -18.29 -9.67 -9.55
CA HIS A 41 -17.02 -9.69 -10.29
C HIS A 41 -17.18 -8.75 -11.49
N GLY A 42 -17.42 -7.47 -11.22
CA GLY A 42 -17.20 -6.41 -12.19
C GLY A 42 -15.69 -6.38 -12.41
N GLU A 43 -15.27 -6.97 -13.53
CA GLU A 43 -13.94 -6.86 -14.14
C GLU A 43 -13.17 -5.65 -13.58
N ILE A 44 -12.13 -5.88 -12.76
CA ILE A 44 -11.19 -4.81 -12.40
C ILE A 44 -10.39 -4.53 -13.67
N ARG A 45 -10.94 -3.69 -14.55
CA ARG A 45 -10.24 -3.17 -15.71
C ARG A 45 -9.18 -2.22 -15.20
N LEU A 46 -7.96 -2.73 -15.12
CA LEU A 46 -6.78 -1.90 -15.12
C LEU A 46 -6.64 -1.38 -16.55
N ASP A 47 -7.20 -0.21 -16.83
CA ASP A 47 -6.98 0.50 -18.10
C ASP A 47 -5.52 0.97 -18.15
N PHE A 48 -4.61 0.04 -18.42
CA PHE A 48 -3.27 0.35 -18.84
C PHE A 48 -3.31 0.55 -20.35
N SER A 49 -3.12 1.79 -20.80
CA SER A 49 -2.75 2.00 -22.20
C SER A 49 -1.43 1.26 -22.45
N PRO A 50 -1.31 0.41 -23.49
CA PRO A 50 -0.08 -0.35 -23.76
C PRO A 50 1.18 0.52 -23.87
N ASP A 51 1.00 1.80 -24.13
CA ASP A 51 2.05 2.81 -24.30
C ASP A 51 2.55 3.43 -22.98
N GLN A 52 1.90 3.17 -21.84
CA GLN A 52 2.30 3.75 -20.53
C GLN A 52 3.37 2.94 -19.78
N ARG A 53 4.12 2.08 -20.47
CA ARG A 53 5.34 1.49 -19.92
C ARG A 53 6.47 2.52 -20.02
N GLY A 54 6.47 3.51 -19.14
CA GLY A 54 7.64 4.34 -18.89
C GLY A 54 8.73 3.49 -18.26
N HIS A 55 9.63 2.94 -19.07
CA HIS A 55 10.93 2.51 -18.56
C HIS A 55 11.58 3.77 -18.00
N GLY A 56 11.75 3.86 -16.68
CA GLY A 56 12.46 4.96 -16.06
C GLY A 56 13.83 5.04 -16.70
N GLN A 57 14.05 6.05 -17.54
CA GLN A 57 15.38 6.34 -18.02
C GLN A 57 16.13 6.85 -16.80
N ASP A 58 17.04 6.01 -16.30
CA ASP A 58 17.99 6.38 -15.27
C ASP A 58 18.66 7.68 -15.69
N GLY A 59 18.59 8.66 -14.79
CA GLY A 59 19.06 10.00 -15.07
C GLY A 59 20.56 10.04 -15.29
N GLU A 60 20.99 10.69 -16.35
CA GLU A 60 22.27 11.37 -16.38
C GLU A 60 22.00 12.87 -16.26
N ARG A 61 22.04 13.32 -15.00
CA ARG A 61 22.25 14.71 -14.62
C ARG A 61 23.69 15.09 -14.96
N GLU A 62 23.84 16.18 -15.73
CA GLU A 62 25.02 17.09 -15.79
C GLU A 62 26.32 16.49 -16.36
N ALA A 63 27.02 17.07 -17.34
CA ALA A 63 27.47 18.46 -17.39
C ALA A 63 27.74 18.91 -18.84
N SER A 64 27.35 20.16 -19.14
CA SER A 64 27.81 20.93 -20.28
C SER A 64 29.05 21.72 -19.86
N ALA A 65 30.14 21.57 -20.61
CA ALA A 65 31.23 22.53 -20.74
C ALA A 65 31.74 22.47 -22.20
#